data_AF-A0A4S2T7Q3-F1
#
_entry.id   AF-A0A4S2T7Q3-F1
#
_cell.length_a   1.000
_cell.length_b   1.000
_cell.length_c   1.000
_cell.angle_alpha   90.00
_cell.angle_beta   90.00
_cell.angle_gamma   90.00
#
_symmetry.space_group_name_H-M   'P 1'
#
loop_
_entity.id
_entity.type
_entity.pdbx_description
1 polymer ?
#
loop_
_entity_poly.entity_id
_entity_poly.type
_entity_poly.pdbx_seq_one_letter_code
_entity_poly.pdbx_strand_id
1 'polypeptide(L)'
;MISLVELALLALAGYRGTQLVVHDSILDPVRARIDAWQQRRPTSAFRDAIVTLISCVYCSGFWVCGALLLVWLLVTDQWHGTPVLVHGFEWLALAGAAVLLNRWDDARKDDH
;
A
#
# COMPACT_ATOMS: atom_id res chain seq x y z
N MET A 1 -1.38 -2.34 -20.72
CA MET A 1 -2.47 -1.64 -20.02
C MET A 1 -3.29 -2.67 -19.27
N ILE A 2 -3.46 -2.51 -17.97
CA ILE A 2 -4.23 -3.45 -17.16
C ILE A 2 -5.72 -3.38 -17.48
N SER A 3 -6.35 -4.55 -17.54
CA SER A 3 -7.80 -4.70 -17.67
C SER A 3 -8.52 -4.34 -16.36
N LEU A 4 -9.83 -4.11 -16.43
CA LEU A 4 -10.66 -3.84 -15.25
C LEU A 4 -10.65 -5.01 -14.26
N VAL A 5 -10.58 -6.25 -14.76
CA VAL A 5 -10.54 -7.46 -13.91
C VAL A 5 -9.21 -7.52 -13.15
N GLU A 6 -8.09 -7.27 -13.84
CA GLU A 6 -6.77 -7.18 -13.19
C GLU A 6 -6.73 -6.05 -12.17
N LEU A 7 -7.27 -4.88 -12.49
CA LEU A 7 -7.36 -3.76 -11.55
C LEU A 7 -8.18 -4.12 -10.31
N ALA A 8 -9.31 -4.81 -10.45
CA ALA A 8 -10.12 -5.25 -9.31
C ALA A 8 -9.37 -6.26 -8.43
N LEU A 9 -8.71 -7.25 -9.04
CA LEU A 9 -7.92 -8.26 -8.32
C LEU A 9 -6.73 -7.62 -7.60
N LEU A 10 -6.00 -6.74 -8.28
CA LEU A 10 -4.89 -6.00 -7.69
C LEU A 10 -5.38 -5.07 -6.58
N ALA A 11 -6.56 -4.46 -6.70
CA ALA A 11 -7.11 -3.59 -5.65
C ALA A 11 -7.46 -4.38 -4.39
N LEU A 12 -8.03 -5.58 -4.53
CA LEU A 12 -8.26 -6.50 -3.42
C LEU A 12 -6.94 -6.95 -2.78
N ALA A 13 -5.94 -7.28 -3.61
CA ALA A 13 -4.60 -7.62 -3.12
C ALA A 13 -3.93 -6.43 -2.40
N GLY A 14 -4.08 -5.22 -2.94
CA GLY A 14 -3.57 -3.98 -2.35
C GLY A 14 -4.24 -3.66 -1.01
N TYR A 15 -5.57 -3.81 -0.92
CA TYR A 15 -6.31 -3.73 0.34
C TYR A 15 -5.75 -4.71 1.37
N ARG A 16 -5.69 -6.02 1.05
CA ARG A 16 -5.21 -7.04 2.00
C ARG A 16 -3.73 -6.85 2.37
N GLY A 17 -2.89 -6.48 1.41
CA GLY A 17 -1.49 -6.17 1.65
C GLY A 17 -1.31 -4.97 2.58
N THR A 18 -2.15 -3.95 2.44
CA THR A 18 -2.13 -2.79 3.35
C THR A 18 -2.55 -3.18 4.76
N GLN A 19 -3.60 -3.98 4.89
CA GLN A 19 -4.05 -4.52 6.19
C GLN A 19 -2.95 -5.37 6.84
N LEU A 20 -2.21 -6.16 6.07
CA LEU A 20 -1.05 -6.90 6.56
C LEU A 20 0.01 -5.97 7.15
N VAL A 21 0.36 -4.89 6.44
CA VAL A 21 1.40 -3.94 6.85
C VAL A 21 1.00 -3.15 8.10
N VAL A 22 -0.24 -2.67 8.15
CA VAL A 22 -0.66 -1.67 9.14
C VAL A 22 -1.38 -2.28 10.34
N HIS A 23 -2.19 -3.32 10.14
CA HIS A 23 -3.10 -3.84 11.17
C HIS A 23 -2.76 -5.25 11.63
N ASP A 24 -2.15 -6.07 10.78
CA ASP A 24 -1.97 -7.49 11.10
C ASP A 24 -0.85 -7.71 12.13
N SER A 25 -1.18 -8.51 13.14
CA SER A 25 -0.27 -8.88 14.23
C SER A 25 1.00 -9.60 13.76
N ILE A 26 0.97 -10.21 12.57
CA ILE A 26 2.14 -10.84 11.94
C ILE A 26 3.31 -9.85 11.84
N LEU A 27 3.03 -8.57 11.60
CA LEU A 27 4.06 -7.54 11.48
C LEU A 27 4.27 -6.71 12.76
N ASP A 28 3.61 -7.04 13.88
CA ASP A 28 3.85 -6.37 15.18
C ASP A 28 5.32 -6.37 15.60
N PRO A 29 6.07 -7.50 15.52
CA PRO A 29 7.47 -7.52 15.96
C PRO A 29 8.36 -6.61 15.11
N VAL A 30 8.02 -6.48 13.82
CA VAL A 30 8.74 -5.62 12.88
C VAL A 30 8.43 -4.15 13.18
N ARG A 31 7.15 -3.80 13.38
CA ARG A 31 6.72 -2.45 13.75
C ARG A 31 7.37 -2.00 15.06
N ALA A 32 7.32 -2.83 16.10
CA ALA A 32 7.96 -2.54 17.38
C ALA A 32 9.48 -2.30 17.25
N ARG A 33 10.16 -3.04 16.35
CA ARG A 33 11.59 -2.85 16.10
C ARG A 33 11.87 -1.53 15.37
N ILE A 34 11.01 -1.13 14.44
CA ILE A 34 11.13 0.15 13.72
C ILE A 34 10.88 1.31 14.69
N ASP A 35 9.87 1.21 15.56
CA ASP A 35 9.58 2.21 16.59
C ASP A 35 10.75 2.36 17.57
N ALA A 36 11.28 1.24 18.09
CA ALA A 36 12.46 1.27 18.95
C ALA A 36 13.70 1.85 18.23
N TRP A 37 13.83 1.65 16.92
CA TRP A 37 14.87 2.28 16.12
C TRP A 37 14.64 3.79 15.97
N GLN A 38 13.41 4.27 15.77
CA GLN A 38 13.06 5.69 15.73
C GLN A 38 13.37 6.36 17.09
N GLN A 39 13.01 5.72 18.20
CA GLN A 39 13.23 6.24 19.55
C GLN A 39 14.72 6.45 19.90
N ARG A 40 15.65 5.76 19.23
CA ARG A 40 17.10 6.01 19.39
C ARG A 40 17.54 7.38 18.86
N ARG A 41 16.76 8.00 17.96
CA ARG A 41 16.99 9.36 17.42
C ARG A 41 15.65 10.05 17.12
N PRO A 42 14.94 10.53 18.14
CA PRO A 42 13.56 10.99 18.01
C PRO A 42 13.42 12.28 17.18
N THR A 43 14.48 13.09 17.08
CA THR A 43 14.49 14.34 16.30
C THR A 43 14.75 14.13 14.80
N SER A 44 14.96 12.89 14.36
CA SER A 44 15.28 12.61 12.96
C SER A 44 14.01 12.56 12.11
N ALA A 45 13.80 13.60 11.29
CA ALA A 45 12.67 13.70 10.36
C ALA A 45 12.53 12.48 9.42
N PHE A 46 13.67 11.90 8.99
CA PHE A 46 13.65 10.72 8.14
C PHE A 46 13.09 9.48 8.86
N ARG A 47 13.43 9.28 10.14
CA ARG A 47 12.92 8.13 10.92
C ARG A 47 11.43 8.29 11.20
N ASP A 48 11.03 9.51 11.50
CA ASP A 48 9.63 9.88 11.71
C ASP A 48 8.77 9.66 10.46
N ALA A 49 9.29 10.05 9.29
CA ALA A 49 8.64 9.80 8.00
C ALA A 49 8.45 8.29 7.74
N ILE A 50 9.42 7.44 8.08
CA ILE A 50 9.30 5.97 7.94
C ILE A 50 8.22 5.43 8.87
N VAL A 51 8.22 5.81 10.15
CA VAL A 51 7.18 5.36 11.10
C VAL A 51 5.80 5.79 10.63
N THR A 52 5.67 7.04 10.18
CA THR A 52 4.43 7.58 9.61
C THR A 52 3.99 6.77 8.39
N LEU A 53 4.93 6.42 7.50
CA LEU A 53 4.67 5.65 6.30
C LEU A 53 4.05 4.29 6.61
N ILE A 54 4.64 3.54 7.55
CA ILE A 54 4.21 2.18 7.90
C ILE A 54 2.97 2.15 8.80
N SER A 55 2.66 3.26 9.48
CA SER A 55 1.53 3.35 10.41
C SER A 55 0.26 3.88 9.74
N CYS A 56 0.38 4.57 8.61
CA CYS A 56 -0.76 5.14 7.90
C CYS A 56 -1.23 4.22 6.78
N VAL A 57 -2.50 3.79 6.85
CA VAL A 57 -3.17 2.97 5.82
C VAL A 57 -3.09 3.62 4.43
N TYR A 58 -3.28 4.94 4.34
CA TYR A 58 -3.22 5.65 3.06
C TYR A 58 -1.80 5.70 2.48
N CYS A 59 -0.81 5.95 3.34
CA CYS A 59 0.59 6.03 2.93
C CYS A 59 1.13 4.65 2.55
N SER A 60 0.97 3.66 3.41
CA SER A 60 1.36 2.27 3.14
C SER A 60 0.61 1.73 1.92
N GLY A 61 -0.70 1.96 1.83
CA GLY A 61 -1.52 1.48 0.74
C GLY A 61 -1.07 2.01 -0.63
N PHE A 62 -0.67 3.28 -0.70
CA PHE A 62 -0.09 3.84 -1.92
C PHE A 62 1.15 3.05 -2.37
N TRP A 63 2.12 2.81 -1.48
CA TRP A 63 3.36 2.10 -1.85
C TRP A 63 3.17 0.60 -2.06
N VAL A 64 2.31 -0.05 -1.27
CA VAL A 64 1.97 -1.47 -1.44
C VAL A 64 1.32 -1.69 -2.81
N CYS A 65 0.37 -0.83 -3.20
CA CYS A 65 -0.26 -0.90 -4.52
C CYS A 65 0.76 -0.70 -5.65
N GLY A 66 1.69 0.26 -5.50
CA GLY A 66 2.75 0.48 -6.49
C GLY A 66 3.68 -0.72 -6.65
N ALA A 67 4.10 -1.31 -5.53
CA ALA A 67 4.93 -2.51 -5.54
C ALA A 67 4.21 -3.70 -6.18
N LEU A 68 2.93 -3.91 -5.85
CA LEU A 68 2.11 -4.96 -6.44
C LEU A 68 1.92 -4.77 -7.95
N LEU A 69 1.61 -3.55 -8.38
CA LEU A 69 1.48 -3.23 -9.81
C LEU A 69 2.80 -3.49 -10.54
N LEU A 70 3.93 -3.03 -9.97
CA LEU A 70 5.24 -3.25 -10.59
C LEU A 70 5.55 -4.75 -10.72
N VAL A 71 5.34 -5.53 -9.66
CA VAL A 71 5.52 -6.98 -9.70
C VAL A 71 4.61 -7.63 -10.75
N TRP A 72 3.34 -7.22 -10.81
CA TRP A 72 2.40 -7.70 -11.82
C TRP A 72 2.91 -7.44 -13.23
N LEU A 73 3.23 -6.18 -13.53
CA LEU A 73 3.71 -5.75 -14.85
C LEU A 73 4.99 -6.49 -15.28
N LEU A 74 5.90 -6.75 -14.34
CA LEU A 74 7.14 -7.48 -14.61
C LEU A 74 6.89 -8.98 -14.85
N VAL A 75 6.05 -9.62 -14.02
CA VAL A 75 5.78 -11.06 -14.13
C VAL A 75 4.93 -11.40 -15.36
N THR A 76 4.04 -10.50 -15.77
CA THR A 76 3.19 -10.68 -16.96
C THR A 76 3.79 -10.08 -18.25
N ASP A 77 5.03 -9.59 -18.21
CA ASP A 77 5.71 -8.92 -19.33
C ASP A 77 4.91 -7.75 -19.93
N GLN A 78 4.16 -7.03 -19.08
CA GLN A 78 3.33 -5.88 -19.46
C GLN A 78 4.02 -4.52 -19.21
N TRP A 79 5.24 -4.54 -18.64
CA TRP A 79 6.03 -3.35 -18.37
C TRP A 79 6.51 -2.64 -19.65
N HIS A 80 6.78 -3.42 -20.70
CA HIS A 80 7.32 -2.90 -21.95
C HIS A 80 6.20 -2.50 -22.93
N GLY A 81 6.48 -1.54 -23.82
CA GLY A 81 5.56 -1.14 -24.89
C GLY A 81 4.46 -0.14 -24.50
N THR A 82 4.36 0.24 -23.22
CA THR A 82 3.45 1.30 -22.75
C THR A 82 4.26 2.46 -22.16
N PRO A 83 3.89 3.74 -22.39
CA PRO A 83 4.58 4.86 -21.75
C PRO A 83 4.51 4.79 -20.22
N VAL A 84 5.62 5.08 -19.54
CA VAL A 84 5.71 5.06 -18.05
C VAL A 84 4.63 5.89 -17.38
N LEU A 85 4.21 6.99 -18.00
CA LEU A 85 3.13 7.84 -17.50
C LEU A 85 1.81 7.06 -17.34
N VAL A 86 1.51 6.12 -18.24
CA VAL A 86 0.32 5.27 -18.17
C VAL A 86 0.39 4.37 -16.94
N HIS A 87 1.53 3.76 -16.65
CA HIS A 87 1.72 2.99 -15.41
C HIS A 87 1.58 3.86 -14.15
N GLY A 88 1.92 5.15 -14.24
CA GLY A 88 1.62 6.11 -13.18
C GLY A 88 0.12 6.29 -12.95
N PHE A 89 -0.68 6.37 -14.02
CA PHE A 89 -2.15 6.41 -13.89
C PHE A 89 -2.73 5.09 -13.38
N GLU A 90 -2.20 3.95 -13.83
CA GLU A 90 -2.60 2.64 -13.34
C GLU A 90 -2.33 2.48 -11.84
N TRP A 91 -1.18 3.00 -11.36
CA TRP A 91 -0.86 3.04 -9.94
C TRP A 91 -1.87 3.88 -9.17
N LEU A 92 -2.13 5.11 -9.62
CA LEU A 92 -3.11 5.99 -8.96
C LEU A 92 -4.52 5.38 -8.93
N ALA A 93 -4.95 4.76 -10.02
CA ALA A 93 -6.24 4.09 -10.11
C ALA A 93 -6.33 2.90 -9.13
N LEU A 94 -5.28 2.09 -9.07
CA LEU A 94 -5.18 0.95 -8.16
C LEU A 94 -5.20 1.41 -6.69
N ALA A 95 -4.38 2.40 -6.34
CA ALA A 95 -4.33 2.96 -4.99
C ALA A 95 -5.68 3.56 -4.59
N GLY A 96 -6.35 4.28 -5.51
CA GLY A 96 -7.69 4.82 -5.29
C GLY A 96 -8.72 3.72 -5.01
N ALA A 97 -8.72 2.65 -5.80
CA ALA A 97 -9.63 1.52 -5.61
C ALA A 97 -9.40 0.81 -4.26
N ALA A 98 -8.14 0.57 -3.89
CA ALA A 98 -7.80 -0.03 -2.58
C ALA A 98 -8.20 0.89 -1.40
N VAL A 99 -8.05 2.21 -1.55
CA VAL A 99 -8.48 3.19 -0.53
C VAL A 99 -9.99 3.19 -0.35
N LEU A 100 -10.77 3.06 -1.43
CA LEU A 100 -12.23 2.96 -1.32
C LEU A 100 -12.65 1.73 -0.49
N LEU A 101 -11.96 0.59 -0.67
CA LEU A 101 -12.20 -0.61 0.13
C LEU A 101 -11.87 -0.40 1.61
N ASN A 102 -10.72 0.22 1.91
CA ASN A 102 -10.36 0.56 3.30
C ASN A 102 -11.39 1.50 3.94
N ARG A 103 -11.80 2.56 3.24
CA ARG A 103 -12.79 3.51 3.76
C ARG A 103 -14.14 2.86 4.02
N TRP A 104 -14.54 1.91 3.17
CA TRP A 104 -15.77 1.15 3.35
C TRP A 104 -15.71 0.19 4.54
N ASP A 105 -14.56 -0.46 4.76
CA ASP A 105 -14.31 -1.30 5.94
C ASP A 105 -14.36 -0.47 7.24
N ASP A 106 -13.70 0.69 7.26
CA ASP A 106 -13.70 1.59 8.42
C ASP A 106 -15.10 2.10 8.76
N ALA A 107 -15.88 2.52 7.76
CA ALA A 107 -17.25 3.00 7.96
C ALA A 107 -18.17 1.97 8.63
N ARG A 108 -17.88 0.67 8.52
CA ARG A 108 -18.68 -0.40 9.15
C ARG A 108 -18.22 -0.75 10.55
N LYS A 109 -16.98 -0.44 10.90
CA LYS A 109 -16.48 -0.62 12.27
C LYS A 109 -17.14 0.36 13.23
N ASP A 110 -17.56 1.52 12.74
CA ASP A 110 -18.24 2.56 13.51
C ASP A 110 -19.76 2.28 13.74
N ASP A 111 -20.33 1.30 13.04
CA ASP A 111 -21.76 0.92 13.13
C ASP A 111 -22.06 -0.15 14.20
N HIS A 112 -21.05 -0.61 14.96
CA HIS A 112 -21.13 -1.64 15.99
C HIS A 112 -20.60 -1.15 17.34
#